data_AF-A0A9Q4H7L3-F1
#
_entry.id   AF-A0A9Q4H7L3-F1
#
_cell.length_a   1.000
_cell.length_b   1.000
_cell.length_c   1.000
_cell.angle_alpha   90.00
_cell.angle_beta   90.00
_cell.angle_gamma   90.00
#
_symmetry.space_group_name_H-M   'P 1'
#
loop_
_entity.id
_entity.type
_entity.pdbx_description
1 polymer ?
#
loop_
_entity_poly.entity_id
_entity_poly.type
_entity_poly.pdbx_seq_one_letter_code
_entity_poly.pdbx_strand_id
1 'polypeptide(L)'
;MAKEKKKRNKKHDPNGWAKKKCKVAMDGSYFMSFQAMGRDGEFFVYNNRYLPMNSKGSEQAFHEFFITPHAWTITAGVVCRDQFGYEYQKFSSQTANNHFIYHDPEIQQWILDFTADRINEVNKEHIVSSFFIMNPSGYQFNENELSRMYRWAKIYDKSKYLTRYECQQIGKKIDDFLLQHPLSEKLENHIVRKLTNAGFDSWMKIYTAEIDCLKAIKGIGEKREKQIIGSLVDLLKSNDEILELSKEYSKQNVRVHQAKRDIERQLADSEAVYQMYLEMKASRK
;
A
#
# COMPACT_ATOMS: atom_id res chain seq x y z
N MET A 1 -69.38 25.52 4.54
CA MET A 1 -68.61 24.76 5.56
C MET A 1 -67.51 23.96 4.86
N ALA A 2 -66.26 24.38 4.97
CA ALA A 2 -65.13 23.68 4.36
C ALA A 2 -64.76 22.47 5.23
N LYS A 3 -64.78 21.26 4.64
CA LYS A 3 -64.31 20.02 5.30
C LYS A 3 -62.80 20.13 5.51
N GLU A 4 -62.35 20.23 6.75
CA GLU A 4 -60.93 20.06 7.11
C GLU A 4 -60.44 18.69 6.64
N LYS A 5 -59.49 18.69 5.70
CA LYS A 5 -58.74 17.48 5.34
C LYS A 5 -57.89 17.07 6.55
N LYS A 6 -58.26 15.97 7.20
CA LYS A 6 -57.42 15.31 8.23
C LYS A 6 -55.99 15.15 7.68
N LYS A 7 -55.01 15.80 8.33
CA LYS A 7 -53.58 15.62 8.03
C LYS A 7 -53.27 14.12 8.14
N ARG A 8 -52.87 13.52 7.02
CA ARG A 8 -52.43 12.13 6.96
C ARG A 8 -51.21 12.00 7.89
N ASN A 9 -51.34 11.31 9.02
CA ASN A 9 -50.20 10.97 9.86
C ASN A 9 -49.22 10.17 8.99
N LYS A 10 -48.05 10.77 8.66
CA LYS A 10 -46.96 10.02 8.05
C LYS A 10 -46.67 8.85 8.98
N LYS A 11 -46.77 7.61 8.47
CA LYS A 11 -46.32 6.43 9.21
C LYS A 11 -44.91 6.73 9.73
N HIS A 12 -44.73 6.66 11.04
CA HIS A 12 -43.42 6.76 11.66
C HIS A 12 -42.59 5.61 11.10
N ASP A 13 -41.59 5.91 10.27
CA ASP A 13 -40.58 4.93 9.86
C ASP A 13 -39.61 4.84 11.04
N PRO A 14 -39.62 3.75 11.83
CA PRO A 14 -38.71 3.59 12.97
C PRO A 14 -37.25 3.64 12.52
N ASN A 15 -37.00 3.29 11.25
CA ASN A 15 -35.69 3.29 10.61
C ASN A 15 -35.44 4.58 9.82
N GLY A 16 -36.39 5.51 9.73
CA GLY A 16 -36.24 6.74 8.96
C GLY A 16 -35.13 7.64 9.51
N TRP A 17 -34.97 7.64 10.85
CA TRP A 17 -33.88 8.35 11.52
C TRP A 17 -32.53 7.64 11.33
N ALA A 18 -32.50 6.31 11.37
CA ALA A 18 -31.31 5.51 11.08
C ALA A 18 -30.84 5.69 9.63
N LYS A 19 -31.75 5.58 8.65
CA LYS A 19 -31.47 5.83 7.22
C LYS A 19 -30.95 7.25 6.98
N LYS A 20 -31.50 8.25 7.67
CA LYS A 20 -31.04 9.65 7.55
C LYS A 20 -29.65 9.83 8.14
N LYS A 21 -29.33 9.17 9.26
CA LYS A 21 -27.97 9.14 9.83
C LYS A 21 -26.99 8.41 8.93
N CYS A 22 -27.34 7.23 8.41
CA CYS A 22 -26.53 6.50 7.43
C CYS A 22 -26.27 7.38 6.20
N LYS A 23 -27.28 8.06 5.66
CA LYS A 23 -27.10 8.95 4.51
C LYS A 23 -26.14 10.12 4.80
N VAL A 24 -26.31 10.80 5.93
CA VAL A 24 -25.42 11.90 6.35
C VAL A 24 -24.01 11.40 6.66
N ALA A 25 -23.87 10.18 7.17
CA ALA A 25 -22.59 9.52 7.38
C ALA A 25 -21.92 9.13 6.06
N MET A 26 -22.68 8.70 5.04
CA MET A 26 -22.14 8.32 3.73
C MET A 26 -21.64 9.52 2.92
N ASP A 27 -22.24 10.70 3.08
CA ASP A 27 -21.76 11.94 2.46
C ASP A 27 -20.42 12.36 3.09
N GLY A 28 -19.32 12.22 2.32
CA GLY A 28 -17.97 12.52 2.80
C GLY A 28 -17.27 11.36 3.52
N SER A 29 -17.79 10.14 3.39
CA SER A 29 -17.10 8.92 3.81
C SER A 29 -16.55 8.16 2.62
N TYR A 30 -15.31 7.73 2.72
CA TYR A 30 -14.65 6.91 1.71
C TYR A 30 -13.48 6.15 2.34
N PHE A 31 -13.17 5.00 1.76
CA PHE A 31 -11.95 4.27 2.07
C PHE A 31 -10.95 4.54 0.95
N MET A 32 -9.71 4.85 1.29
CA MET A 32 -8.61 4.91 0.33
C MET A 32 -7.50 3.97 0.75
N SER A 33 -6.85 3.33 -0.23
CA SER A 33 -5.72 2.45 -0.01
C SER A 33 -4.65 2.71 -1.06
N PHE A 34 -3.39 2.71 -0.62
CA PHE A 34 -2.21 2.85 -1.46
C PHE A 34 -1.29 1.65 -1.23
N GLN A 35 -1.18 0.80 -2.25
CA GLN A 35 -0.61 -0.55 -2.08
C GLN A 35 0.89 -0.54 -1.77
N ALA A 36 1.66 0.42 -2.28
CA ALA A 36 3.11 0.51 -2.02
C ALA A 36 3.44 1.07 -0.62
N MET A 37 2.43 1.47 0.15
CA MET A 37 2.61 2.06 1.48
C MET A 37 2.28 1.09 2.62
N GLY A 38 1.90 -0.17 2.33
CA GLY A 38 1.49 -1.15 3.33
C GLY A 38 0.29 -0.65 4.16
N ARG A 39 0.22 -1.06 5.43
CA ARG A 39 -0.79 -0.54 6.39
C ARG A 39 -0.81 0.98 6.55
N ASP A 40 0.34 1.63 6.37
CA ASP A 40 0.43 3.11 6.44
C ASP A 40 -0.29 3.77 5.24
N GLY A 41 -0.65 3.00 4.22
CA GLY A 41 -1.39 3.46 3.05
C GLY A 41 -2.89 3.32 3.11
N GLU A 42 -3.44 2.72 4.15
CA GLU A 42 -4.88 2.53 4.30
C GLU A 42 -5.47 3.62 5.18
N PHE A 43 -6.40 4.39 4.60
CA PHE A 43 -7.06 5.46 5.32
C PHE A 43 -8.57 5.30 5.21
N PHE A 44 -9.21 5.18 6.37
CA PHE A 44 -10.65 5.29 6.45
C PHE A 44 -11.03 6.72 6.83
N VAL A 45 -11.72 7.39 5.91
CA VAL A 45 -12.31 8.70 6.13
C VAL A 45 -13.79 8.53 6.33
N TYR A 46 -14.27 8.93 7.50
CA TYR A 46 -15.67 8.89 7.86
C TYR A 46 -16.16 10.31 8.15
N ASN A 47 -17.12 10.79 7.36
CA ASN A 47 -17.67 12.15 7.45
C ASN A 47 -16.56 13.22 7.48
N ASN A 48 -15.65 13.18 6.50
CA ASN A 48 -14.48 14.05 6.35
C ASN A 48 -13.49 14.04 7.52
N ARG A 49 -13.51 13.00 8.36
CA ARG A 49 -12.55 12.81 9.46
C ARG A 49 -11.84 11.47 9.34
N TYR A 50 -10.53 11.46 9.63
CA TYR A 50 -9.78 10.21 9.73
C TYR A 50 -10.24 9.42 10.96
N LEU A 51 -10.63 8.16 10.74
CA LEU A 51 -10.89 7.20 11.81
C LEU A 51 -9.79 6.15 11.81
N PRO A 52 -8.98 6.02 12.88
CA PRO A 52 -8.07 4.91 13.03
C PRO A 52 -8.84 3.58 13.02
N MET A 53 -8.32 2.58 12.31
CA MET A 53 -8.97 1.27 12.10
C MET A 53 -9.29 0.46 13.37
N ASN A 54 -9.01 0.94 14.59
CA ASN A 54 -9.22 0.21 15.86
C ASN A 54 -9.75 1.10 17.01
N SER A 55 -10.55 2.13 16.72
CA SER A 55 -11.08 3.04 17.77
C SER A 55 -12.46 2.60 18.28
N LYS A 56 -12.87 2.92 19.52
CA LYS A 56 -14.20 2.50 20.05
C LYS A 56 -15.41 3.01 19.25
N GLY A 57 -15.25 4.03 18.40
CA GLY A 57 -16.27 4.49 17.45
C GLY A 57 -16.22 3.79 16.08
N SER A 58 -15.27 2.88 15.87
CA SER A 58 -15.02 2.23 14.58
C SER A 58 -15.94 1.03 14.34
N GLU A 59 -16.50 0.37 15.35
CA GLU A 59 -17.27 -0.86 15.13
C GLU A 59 -18.63 -0.60 14.45
N GLN A 60 -19.36 0.43 14.89
CA GLN A 60 -20.60 0.85 14.25
C GLN A 60 -20.33 1.47 12.86
N ALA A 61 -19.29 2.30 12.74
CA ALA A 61 -18.86 2.85 11.46
C ALA A 61 -18.40 1.75 10.50
N PHE A 62 -17.78 0.68 11.01
CA PHE A 62 -17.34 -0.48 10.24
C PHE A 62 -18.53 -1.27 9.72
N HIS A 63 -19.55 -1.51 10.56
CA HIS A 63 -20.78 -2.18 10.13
C HIS A 63 -21.55 -1.36 9.09
N GLU A 64 -21.69 -0.05 9.31
CA GLU A 64 -22.40 0.85 8.41
C GLU A 64 -21.67 1.02 7.07
N PHE A 65 -20.33 0.94 7.05
CA PHE A 65 -19.52 1.19 5.86
C PHE A 65 -19.10 -0.08 5.13
N PHE A 66 -18.55 -1.09 5.81
CA PHE A 66 -17.93 -2.27 5.17
C PHE A 66 -18.86 -3.49 5.07
N ILE A 67 -19.78 -3.66 6.03
CA ILE A 67 -20.70 -4.83 6.08
C ILE A 67 -22.08 -4.52 5.50
N THR A 68 -22.46 -3.25 5.40
CA THR A 68 -23.72 -2.86 4.76
C THR A 68 -23.54 -2.84 3.24
N PRO A 69 -24.44 -3.45 2.44
CA PRO A 69 -24.33 -3.41 0.99
C PRO A 69 -24.56 -2.01 0.42
N HIS A 70 -23.65 -1.54 -0.45
CA HIS A 70 -23.68 -0.22 -1.08
C HIS A 70 -23.47 -0.33 -2.59
N ALA A 71 -24.01 0.63 -3.35
CA ALA A 71 -23.66 0.84 -4.76
C ALA A 71 -22.31 1.56 -4.84
N TRP A 72 -21.23 0.81 -4.63
CA TRP A 72 -19.88 1.35 -4.54
C TRP A 72 -19.47 2.10 -5.80
N THR A 73 -18.91 3.29 -5.62
CA THR A 73 -18.09 3.95 -6.63
C THR A 73 -16.63 3.71 -6.31
N ILE A 74 -15.95 3.04 -7.23
CA ILE A 74 -14.54 2.71 -7.12
C ILE A 74 -13.77 3.64 -8.05
N THR A 75 -12.83 4.38 -7.50
CA THR A 75 -11.83 5.15 -8.25
C THR A 75 -10.47 4.49 -8.02
N ALA A 76 -9.86 3.94 -9.05
CA ALA A 76 -8.60 3.23 -8.92
C ALA A 76 -7.60 3.65 -9.99
N GLY A 77 -6.32 3.50 -9.67
CA GLY A 77 -5.27 3.87 -10.60
C GLY A 77 -3.87 3.84 -10.04
N VAL A 78 -3.00 4.62 -10.67
CA VAL A 78 -1.58 4.70 -10.36
C VAL A 78 -1.14 6.14 -10.21
N VAL A 79 -0.29 6.35 -9.22
CA VAL A 79 0.43 7.59 -8.97
C VAL A 79 1.87 7.38 -9.41
N CYS A 80 2.37 8.29 -10.25
CA CYS A 80 3.64 8.15 -10.92
C CYS A 80 4.51 9.39 -10.72
N ARG A 81 5.83 9.19 -10.87
CA ARG A 81 6.83 10.23 -10.90
C ARG A 81 7.88 9.90 -11.94
N ASP A 82 8.03 10.77 -12.93
CA ASP A 82 8.96 10.55 -14.03
C ASP A 82 10.44 10.78 -13.65
N GLN A 83 11.35 10.56 -14.59
CA GLN A 83 12.79 10.74 -14.40
C GLN A 83 13.21 12.19 -14.12
N PHE A 84 12.38 13.17 -14.49
CA PHE A 84 12.61 14.59 -14.22
C PHE A 84 12.00 15.04 -12.90
N GLY A 85 11.24 14.16 -12.23
CA GLY A 85 10.56 14.43 -10.97
C GLY A 85 9.16 15.00 -11.14
N TYR A 86 8.60 15.00 -12.36
CA TYR A 86 7.21 15.41 -12.59
C TYR A 86 6.24 14.35 -12.07
N GLU A 87 5.29 14.81 -11.26
CA GLU A 87 4.25 14.00 -10.62
C GLU A 87 3.02 13.95 -11.51
N TYR A 88 2.49 12.75 -11.75
CA TYR A 88 1.28 12.57 -12.54
C TYR A 88 0.49 11.33 -12.11
N GLN A 89 -0.75 11.23 -12.58
CA GLN A 89 -1.66 10.16 -12.20
C GLN A 89 -2.45 9.64 -13.41
N LYS A 90 -2.79 8.35 -13.38
CA LYS A 90 -3.75 7.73 -14.30
C LYS A 90 -4.78 6.99 -13.45
N PHE A 91 -6.05 7.30 -13.66
CA PHE A 91 -7.12 6.72 -12.87
C PHE A 91 -8.40 6.59 -13.69
N SER A 92 -9.27 5.71 -13.22
CA SER A 92 -10.62 5.52 -13.73
C SER A 92 -11.59 5.38 -12.55
N SER A 93 -12.84 5.75 -12.79
CA SER A 93 -13.90 5.63 -11.79
C SER A 93 -15.09 4.90 -12.40
N GLN A 94 -15.68 3.97 -11.64
CA GLN A 94 -16.94 3.33 -12.03
C GLN A 94 -17.82 3.06 -10.80
N THR A 95 -19.13 3.13 -11.01
CA THR A 95 -20.14 2.87 -9.98
C THR A 95 -20.80 1.54 -10.23
N ALA A 96 -20.92 0.71 -9.19
CA ALA A 96 -21.56 -0.59 -9.24
C ALA A 96 -23.06 -0.44 -9.52
N ASN A 97 -23.58 -1.30 -10.39
CA ASN A 97 -25.03 -1.36 -10.65
C ASN A 97 -25.81 -2.02 -9.51
N ASN A 98 -25.15 -2.90 -8.75
CA ASN A 98 -25.72 -3.63 -7.63
C ASN A 98 -25.13 -3.15 -6.29
N HIS A 99 -25.76 -3.56 -5.19
CA HIS A 99 -25.28 -3.27 -3.84
C HIS A 99 -24.45 -4.42 -3.31
N PHE A 100 -23.19 -4.14 -3.00
CA PHE A 100 -22.22 -5.12 -2.52
C PHE A 100 -21.64 -4.69 -1.18
N ILE A 101 -21.19 -5.64 -0.37
CA ILE A 101 -20.33 -5.32 0.76
C ILE A 101 -18.90 -5.08 0.25
N TYR A 102 -18.04 -4.43 1.04
CA TYR A 102 -16.67 -4.15 0.60
C TYR A 102 -15.89 -5.44 0.29
N HIS A 103 -16.01 -6.44 1.15
CA HIS A 103 -15.31 -7.72 1.03
C HIS A 103 -15.93 -8.68 0.00
N ASP A 104 -16.89 -8.21 -0.80
CA ASP A 104 -17.47 -9.03 -1.86
C ASP A 104 -16.40 -9.37 -2.91
N PRO A 105 -16.22 -10.64 -3.30
CA PRO A 105 -15.21 -11.03 -4.28
C PRO A 105 -15.31 -10.26 -5.62
N GLU A 106 -16.52 -9.91 -6.05
CA GLU A 106 -16.72 -9.14 -7.29
C GLU A 106 -16.14 -7.73 -7.16
N ILE A 107 -16.33 -7.08 -6.01
CA ILE A 107 -15.75 -5.76 -5.71
C ILE A 107 -14.23 -5.83 -5.64
N GLN A 108 -13.68 -6.84 -4.95
CA GLN A 108 -12.23 -6.99 -4.82
C GLN A 108 -11.57 -7.23 -6.18
N GLN A 109 -12.16 -8.09 -7.02
CA GLN A 109 -11.68 -8.32 -8.39
C GLN A 109 -11.73 -7.04 -9.22
N TRP A 110 -12.81 -6.26 -9.08
CA TRP A 110 -12.97 -5.02 -9.85
C TRP A 110 -11.89 -3.97 -9.55
N ILE A 111 -11.51 -3.84 -8.28
CA ILE A 111 -10.39 -3.00 -7.85
C ILE A 111 -9.09 -3.44 -8.50
N LEU A 112 -8.83 -4.75 -8.52
CA LEU A 112 -7.63 -5.32 -9.12
C LEU A 112 -7.57 -5.05 -10.62
N ASP A 113 -8.67 -5.29 -11.34
CA ASP A 113 -8.76 -5.10 -12.79
C ASP A 113 -8.53 -3.63 -13.18
N PHE A 114 -9.20 -2.70 -12.50
CA PHE A 114 -9.00 -1.26 -12.76
C PHE A 114 -7.57 -0.83 -12.51
N THR A 115 -6.99 -1.29 -11.40
CA THR A 115 -5.62 -0.95 -11.05
C THR A 115 -4.66 -1.52 -12.10
N ALA A 116 -4.86 -2.78 -12.52
CA ALA A 116 -4.05 -3.44 -13.53
C ALA A 116 -4.11 -2.73 -14.89
N ASP A 117 -5.31 -2.30 -15.32
CA ASP A 117 -5.50 -1.54 -16.55
C ASP A 117 -4.70 -0.23 -16.52
N ARG A 118 -4.78 0.52 -15.41
CA ARG A 118 -4.02 1.78 -15.28
C ARG A 118 -2.51 1.55 -15.18
N ILE A 119 -2.06 0.46 -14.55
CA ILE A 119 -0.65 0.06 -14.52
C ILE A 119 -0.10 -0.19 -15.93
N ASN A 120 -0.91 -0.76 -16.83
CA ASN A 120 -0.48 -1.06 -18.20
C ASN A 120 -0.42 0.18 -19.11
N GLU A 121 -1.02 1.31 -18.71
CA GLU A 121 -0.99 2.57 -19.47
C GLU A 121 0.21 3.47 -19.13
N VAL A 122 1.01 3.12 -18.12
CA VAL A 122 2.14 3.92 -17.65
C VAL A 122 3.45 3.16 -17.72
N ASN A 123 4.57 3.88 -17.66
CA ASN A 123 5.86 3.24 -17.48
C ASN A 123 5.97 2.70 -16.05
N LYS A 124 6.04 1.37 -15.93
CA LYS A 124 6.07 0.63 -14.65
C LYS A 124 7.26 1.02 -13.77
N GLU A 125 8.36 1.50 -14.35
CA GLU A 125 9.52 1.95 -13.59
C GLU A 125 9.28 3.26 -12.83
N HIS A 126 8.28 4.05 -13.25
CA HIS A 126 7.95 5.36 -12.69
C HIS A 126 6.73 5.34 -11.76
N ILE A 127 6.16 4.16 -11.49
CA ILE A 127 5.06 4.02 -10.54
C ILE A 127 5.61 4.22 -9.13
N VAL A 128 4.99 5.16 -8.39
CA VAL A 128 5.24 5.37 -6.96
C VAL A 128 4.34 4.45 -6.15
N SER A 129 3.05 4.43 -6.47
CA SER A 129 2.06 3.56 -5.83
C SER A 129 0.85 3.38 -6.74
N SER A 130 0.28 2.18 -6.73
CA SER A 130 -1.11 1.97 -7.10
C SER A 130 -2.03 2.39 -5.95
N PHE A 131 -3.29 2.71 -6.28
CA PHE A 131 -4.27 3.13 -5.31
C PHE A 131 -5.69 2.75 -5.71
N PHE A 132 -6.58 2.72 -4.72
CA PHE A 132 -8.00 2.76 -4.95
C PHE A 132 -8.72 3.56 -3.87
N ILE A 133 -9.88 4.10 -4.22
CA ILE A 133 -10.79 4.81 -3.36
C ILE A 133 -12.18 4.26 -3.57
N MET A 134 -12.85 3.91 -2.49
CA MET A 134 -14.21 3.41 -2.50
C MET A 134 -15.14 4.34 -1.76
N ASN A 135 -16.23 4.71 -2.43
CA ASN A 135 -17.23 5.63 -1.90
C ASN A 135 -18.63 5.02 -2.06
N PRO A 136 -19.44 4.94 -0.98
CA PRO A 136 -20.79 4.38 -1.04
C PRO A 136 -21.85 5.36 -1.60
N SER A 137 -21.52 6.64 -1.79
CA SER A 137 -22.48 7.70 -2.15
C SER A 137 -22.67 7.94 -3.65
N GLY A 138 -21.96 7.19 -4.51
CA GLY A 138 -21.99 7.43 -5.96
C GLY A 138 -21.03 8.54 -6.43
N TYR A 139 -20.28 9.16 -5.51
CA TYR A 139 -19.41 10.29 -5.85
C TYR A 139 -18.13 9.85 -6.58
N GLN A 140 -17.83 10.54 -7.68
CA GLN A 140 -16.60 10.35 -8.45
C GLN A 140 -15.62 11.48 -8.17
N PHE A 141 -14.42 11.13 -7.72
CA PHE A 141 -13.39 12.10 -7.40
C PHE A 141 -12.76 12.67 -8.66
N ASN A 142 -12.57 13.99 -8.69
CA ASN A 142 -11.81 14.63 -9.76
C ASN A 142 -10.30 14.65 -9.46
N GLU A 143 -9.51 14.99 -10.47
CA GLU A 143 -8.05 15.04 -10.37
C GLU A 143 -7.54 15.92 -9.23
N ASN A 144 -8.10 17.13 -9.05
CA ASN A 144 -7.69 18.07 -8.00
C ASN A 144 -7.98 17.54 -6.58
N GLU A 145 -9.05 16.76 -6.40
CA GLU A 145 -9.35 16.10 -5.13
C GLU A 145 -8.36 14.99 -4.84
N LEU A 146 -8.11 14.13 -5.83
CA LEU A 146 -7.14 13.06 -5.73
C LEU A 146 -5.74 13.59 -5.41
N SER A 147 -5.28 14.63 -6.10
CA SER A 147 -3.96 15.23 -5.82
C SER A 147 -3.86 15.78 -4.39
N ARG A 148 -4.95 16.35 -3.84
CA ARG A 148 -4.98 16.77 -2.42
C ARG A 148 -4.87 15.57 -1.48
N MET A 149 -5.55 14.48 -1.78
CA MET A 149 -5.45 13.23 -0.99
C MET A 149 -4.03 12.66 -1.02
N TYR A 150 -3.37 12.66 -2.18
CA TYR A 150 -2.01 12.15 -2.32
C TYR A 150 -0.98 12.96 -1.51
N ARG A 151 -1.13 14.29 -1.49
CA ARG A 151 -0.31 15.17 -0.66
C ARG A 151 -0.56 14.93 0.83
N TRP A 152 -1.83 14.76 1.22
CA TRP A 152 -2.18 14.44 2.60
C TRP A 152 -1.59 13.09 3.05
N ALA A 153 -1.68 12.07 2.19
CA ALA A 153 -1.08 10.75 2.39
C ALA A 153 0.46 10.73 2.20
N LYS A 154 1.06 11.87 1.80
CA LYS A 154 2.49 12.04 1.56
C LYS A 154 3.08 11.05 0.55
N ILE A 155 2.32 10.65 -0.47
CA ILE A 155 2.74 9.65 -1.47
C ILE A 155 3.98 10.12 -2.23
N TYR A 156 4.05 11.41 -2.55
CA TYR A 156 5.16 11.97 -3.29
C TYR A 156 6.39 12.30 -2.43
N ASP A 157 6.35 12.04 -1.12
CA ASP A 157 7.49 12.26 -0.23
C ASP A 157 8.64 11.30 -0.59
N LYS A 158 9.67 11.83 -1.27
CA LYS A 158 10.85 11.07 -1.72
C LYS A 158 11.63 10.41 -0.59
N SER A 159 11.58 10.97 0.62
CA SER A 159 12.23 10.36 1.80
C SER A 159 11.54 9.06 2.24
N LYS A 160 10.31 8.85 1.74
CA LYS A 160 9.47 7.70 2.05
C LYS A 160 9.32 6.80 0.84
N TYR A 161 8.83 7.30 -0.27
CA TYR A 161 8.40 6.49 -1.41
C TYR A 161 9.26 6.80 -2.63
N LEU A 162 9.87 5.75 -3.16
CA LEU A 162 10.71 5.79 -4.34
C LEU A 162 10.09 4.91 -5.42
N THR A 163 10.18 5.38 -6.65
CA THR A 163 9.87 4.58 -7.84
C THR A 163 10.96 3.52 -8.05
N ARG A 164 10.65 2.49 -8.85
CA ARG A 164 11.66 1.48 -9.21
C ARG A 164 12.85 2.10 -9.94
N TYR A 165 12.60 3.09 -10.80
CA TYR A 165 13.65 3.88 -11.45
C TYR A 165 14.57 4.58 -10.45
N GLU A 166 14.01 5.30 -9.47
CA GLU A 166 14.81 5.99 -8.45
C GLU A 166 15.61 5.00 -7.59
N CYS A 167 15.01 3.86 -7.22
CA CYS A 167 15.74 2.79 -6.55
C CYS A 167 16.92 2.29 -7.40
N GLN A 168 16.73 2.07 -8.70
CA GLN A 168 17.82 1.65 -9.59
C GLN A 168 18.93 2.70 -9.68
N GLN A 169 18.59 3.99 -9.74
CA GLN A 169 19.60 5.06 -9.76
C GLN A 169 20.41 5.10 -8.47
N ILE A 170 19.75 4.95 -7.31
CA ILE A 170 20.42 4.87 -6.01
C ILE A 170 21.30 3.62 -5.94
N GLY A 171 20.76 2.46 -6.31
CA GLY A 171 21.48 1.19 -6.32
C GLY A 171 22.72 1.24 -7.21
N LYS A 172 22.62 1.88 -8.39
CA LYS A 172 23.74 2.09 -9.30
C LYS A 172 24.84 2.96 -8.68
N LYS A 173 24.47 4.07 -8.03
CA LYS A 173 25.47 4.91 -7.33
C LYS A 173 26.20 4.16 -6.21
N ILE A 174 25.46 3.35 -5.46
CA ILE A 174 26.05 2.50 -4.42
C ILE A 174 26.98 1.46 -5.06
N ASP A 175 26.55 0.79 -6.11
CA ASP A 175 27.36 -0.22 -6.82
C ASP A 175 28.62 0.39 -7.43
N ASP A 176 28.51 1.53 -8.10
CA ASP A 176 29.65 2.27 -8.68
C ASP A 176 30.71 2.64 -7.61
N PHE A 177 30.28 2.97 -6.39
CA PHE A 177 31.18 3.18 -5.25
C PHE A 177 31.79 1.86 -4.77
N LEU A 178 30.97 0.82 -4.58
CA LEU A 178 31.41 -0.48 -4.08
C LEU A 178 32.37 -1.19 -5.04
N LEU A 179 32.22 -1.00 -6.35
CA LEU A 179 33.11 -1.54 -7.39
C LEU A 179 34.55 -0.99 -7.30
N GLN A 180 34.73 0.20 -6.72
CA GLN A 180 36.05 0.79 -6.48
C GLN A 180 36.80 0.10 -5.33
N HIS A 181 36.14 -0.80 -4.61
CA HIS A 181 36.67 -1.45 -3.41
C HIS A 181 36.51 -2.98 -3.53
N PRO A 182 37.38 -3.70 -4.25
CA PRO A 182 37.27 -5.15 -4.39
C PRO A 182 37.28 -5.88 -3.03
N LEU A 183 36.58 -7.02 -2.95
CA LEU A 183 36.44 -7.81 -1.71
C LEU A 183 37.79 -8.11 -1.02
N SER A 184 38.83 -8.36 -1.82
CA SER A 184 40.19 -8.68 -1.36
C SER A 184 40.89 -7.57 -0.60
N GLU A 185 40.44 -6.32 -0.69
CA GLU A 185 41.00 -5.21 0.09
C GLU A 185 40.60 -5.27 1.57
N LYS A 186 39.41 -5.82 1.87
CA LYS A 186 38.87 -5.84 3.24
C LYS A 186 38.76 -7.24 3.83
N LEU A 187 38.75 -8.28 2.98
CA LEU A 187 38.55 -9.67 3.40
C LEU A 187 39.76 -10.53 3.06
N GLU A 188 40.02 -11.51 3.92
CA GLU A 188 41.05 -12.51 3.67
C GLU A 188 40.74 -13.34 2.42
N ASN A 189 41.77 -13.68 1.63
CA ASN A 189 41.66 -14.43 0.37
C ASN A 189 40.82 -15.71 0.47
N HIS A 190 40.90 -16.41 1.60
CA HIS A 190 40.14 -17.64 1.83
C HIS A 190 38.63 -17.40 1.98
N ILE A 191 38.23 -16.23 2.51
CA ILE A 191 36.84 -15.79 2.61
C ILE A 191 36.35 -15.36 1.23
N VAL A 192 37.13 -14.55 0.52
CA VAL A 192 36.81 -14.08 -0.85
C VAL A 192 36.55 -15.25 -1.79
N ARG A 193 37.42 -16.28 -1.77
CA ARG A 193 37.23 -17.49 -2.59
C ARG A 193 35.91 -18.21 -2.28
N LYS A 194 35.54 -18.31 -1.01
CA LYS A 194 34.27 -18.94 -0.61
C LYS A 194 33.05 -18.16 -1.09
N LEU A 195 33.09 -16.83 -0.94
CA LEU A 195 32.03 -15.94 -1.41
C LEU A 195 31.88 -16.02 -2.93
N THR A 196 33.00 -15.91 -3.66
CA THR A 196 33.02 -15.98 -5.13
C THR A 196 32.49 -17.32 -5.64
N ASN A 197 32.91 -18.44 -5.05
CA ASN A 197 32.42 -19.78 -5.41
C ASN A 197 30.92 -19.95 -5.14
N ALA A 198 30.35 -19.18 -4.20
CA ALA A 198 28.93 -19.14 -3.89
C ALA A 198 28.16 -18.06 -4.70
N GLY A 199 28.81 -17.38 -5.64
CA GLY A 199 28.21 -16.36 -6.50
C GLY A 199 28.24 -14.92 -5.94
N PHE A 200 28.84 -14.70 -4.77
CA PHE A 200 29.03 -13.41 -4.12
C PHE A 200 30.41 -12.83 -4.45
N ASP A 201 30.58 -12.37 -5.69
CA ASP A 201 31.84 -11.82 -6.22
C ASP A 201 32.00 -10.30 -6.02
N SER A 202 31.01 -9.62 -5.46
CA SER A 202 30.97 -8.17 -5.27
C SER A 202 30.27 -7.78 -3.97
N TRP A 203 30.61 -6.61 -3.42
CA TRP A 203 29.93 -6.08 -2.24
C TRP A 203 28.46 -5.82 -2.49
N MET A 204 28.06 -5.42 -3.70
CA MET A 204 26.65 -5.16 -4.01
C MET A 204 25.82 -6.43 -3.90
N LYS A 205 26.31 -7.57 -4.42
CA LYS A 205 25.64 -8.87 -4.23
C LYS A 205 25.53 -9.26 -2.76
N ILE A 206 26.52 -8.95 -1.93
CA ILE A 206 26.48 -9.19 -0.48
C ILE A 206 25.46 -8.24 0.18
N TYR A 207 25.45 -6.96 -0.21
CA TYR A 207 24.57 -5.93 0.33
C TYR A 207 23.08 -6.22 0.06
N THR A 208 22.76 -6.75 -1.12
CA THR A 208 21.38 -7.10 -1.51
C THR A 208 20.96 -8.50 -1.08
N ALA A 209 21.86 -9.31 -0.49
CA ALA A 209 21.56 -10.67 -0.07
C ALA A 209 20.73 -10.69 1.21
N GLU A 210 19.85 -11.67 1.34
CA GLU A 210 19.33 -12.05 2.66
C GLU A 210 20.48 -12.64 3.49
N ILE A 211 20.53 -12.30 4.78
CA ILE A 211 21.60 -12.76 5.70
C ILE A 211 21.70 -14.28 5.73
N ASP A 212 20.58 -14.99 5.61
CA ASP A 212 20.55 -16.45 5.62
C ASP A 212 21.25 -17.07 4.40
N CYS A 213 21.27 -16.37 3.26
CA CYS A 213 22.03 -16.81 2.08
C CYS A 213 23.54 -16.81 2.34
N LEU A 214 24.05 -15.85 3.11
CA LEU A 214 25.47 -15.80 3.48
C LEU A 214 25.83 -16.90 4.49
N LYS A 215 24.94 -17.17 5.45
CA LYS A 215 25.10 -18.25 6.44
C LYS A 215 25.05 -19.65 5.84
N ALA A 216 24.32 -19.82 4.73
CA ALA A 216 24.25 -21.09 4.01
C ALA A 216 25.60 -21.48 3.35
N ILE A 217 26.54 -20.54 3.19
CA ILE A 217 27.83 -20.80 2.56
C ILE A 217 28.71 -21.63 3.49
N LYS A 218 29.16 -22.80 3.01
CA LYS A 218 29.97 -23.74 3.81
C LYS A 218 31.21 -23.07 4.42
N GLY A 219 31.19 -22.97 5.75
CA GLY A 219 32.27 -22.41 6.56
C GLY A 219 32.36 -20.87 6.48
N ILE A 220 31.27 -20.18 6.16
CA ILE A 220 30.98 -18.84 6.65
C ILE A 220 30.06 -19.01 7.86
N GLY A 221 30.66 -19.20 9.04
CA GLY A 221 29.91 -19.20 10.30
C GLY A 221 29.77 -17.78 10.86
N GLU A 222 29.06 -17.64 11.98
CA GLU A 222 28.71 -16.36 12.62
C GLU A 222 29.90 -15.39 12.75
N LYS A 223 31.10 -15.88 13.09
CA LYS A 223 32.29 -15.04 13.20
C LYS A 223 32.68 -14.39 11.86
N ARG A 224 32.68 -15.18 10.77
CA ARG A 224 33.06 -14.70 9.43
C ARG A 224 31.97 -13.83 8.82
N GLU A 225 30.71 -14.17 9.07
CA GLU A 225 29.56 -13.32 8.73
C GLU A 225 29.70 -11.94 9.36
N LYS A 226 29.93 -11.85 10.67
CA LYS A 226 30.15 -10.57 11.38
C LYS A 226 31.31 -9.79 10.78
N GLN A 227 32.40 -10.46 10.39
CA GLN A 227 33.53 -9.82 9.72
C GLN A 227 33.15 -9.26 8.34
N ILE A 228 32.41 -10.01 7.52
CA ILE A 228 31.95 -9.57 6.19
C ILE A 228 31.02 -8.37 6.32
N ILE A 229 30.01 -8.47 7.18
CA ILE A 229 29.04 -7.41 7.42
C ILE A 229 29.74 -6.18 8.00
N GLY A 230 30.61 -6.36 9.00
CA GLY A 230 31.38 -5.26 9.59
C GLY A 230 32.22 -4.51 8.55
N SER A 231 32.91 -5.26 7.67
CA SER A 231 33.71 -4.67 6.59
C SER A 231 32.86 -3.85 5.61
N LEU A 232 31.68 -4.35 5.25
CA LEU A 232 30.75 -3.63 4.38
C LEU A 232 30.20 -2.37 5.07
N VAL A 233 29.85 -2.45 6.36
CA VAL A 233 29.36 -1.31 7.13
C VAL A 233 30.43 -0.22 7.24
N ASP A 234 31.67 -0.60 7.55
CA ASP A 234 32.78 0.35 7.63
C ASP A 234 33.09 0.98 6.28
N LEU A 235 32.94 0.22 5.19
CA LEU A 235 33.08 0.72 3.83
C LEU A 235 32.00 1.77 3.51
N LEU A 236 30.73 1.49 3.78
CA LEU A 236 29.63 2.44 3.56
C LEU A 236 29.80 3.71 4.42
N LYS A 237 30.28 3.57 5.66
CA LYS A 237 30.56 4.70 6.57
C LYS A 237 31.73 5.58 6.12
N SER A 238 32.57 5.11 5.19
CA SER A 238 33.68 5.91 4.69
C SER A 238 33.25 7.05 3.76
N ASN A 239 31.98 7.06 3.33
CA ASN A 239 31.39 8.10 2.51
C ASN A 239 29.96 8.43 2.99
N ASP A 240 29.77 9.63 3.54
CA ASP A 240 28.50 10.06 4.13
C ASP A 240 27.33 10.06 3.13
N GLU A 241 27.56 10.43 1.86
CA GLU A 241 26.54 10.41 0.82
C GLU A 241 26.09 8.97 0.54
N ILE A 242 27.05 8.05 0.37
CA ILE A 242 26.76 6.63 0.12
C ILE A 242 26.08 5.99 1.34
N LEU A 243 26.48 6.37 2.55
CA LEU A 243 25.84 5.90 3.77
C LEU A 243 24.35 6.30 3.80
N GLU A 244 24.01 7.54 3.48
CA GLU A 244 22.60 7.96 3.42
C GLU A 244 21.84 7.25 2.28
N LEU A 245 22.41 7.17 1.08
CA LEU A 245 21.82 6.43 -0.03
C LEU A 245 21.54 4.96 0.31
N SER A 246 22.43 4.31 1.06
CA SER A 246 22.23 2.93 1.52
C SER A 246 21.08 2.79 2.53
N LYS A 247 20.82 3.81 3.35
CA LYS A 247 19.67 3.84 4.27
C LYS A 247 18.37 4.04 3.49
N GLU A 248 18.39 4.89 2.46
CA GLU A 248 17.23 5.09 1.58
C GLU A 248 16.89 3.81 0.79
N TYR A 249 17.90 3.17 0.19
CA TYR A 249 17.74 1.94 -0.60
C TYR A 249 17.21 0.77 0.24
N SER A 250 17.75 0.57 1.44
CA SER A 250 17.32 -0.52 2.34
C SER A 250 15.87 -0.37 2.84
N LYS A 251 15.39 0.86 3.07
CA LYS A 251 13.98 1.12 3.45
C LYS A 251 13.01 0.62 2.38
N GLN A 252 13.38 0.63 1.11
CA GLN A 252 12.51 0.14 0.03
C GLN A 252 12.46 -1.39 -0.05
N ASN A 253 13.59 -2.08 0.15
CA ASN A 253 13.60 -3.55 0.19
C ASN A 253 12.73 -4.10 1.32
N VAL A 254 12.80 -3.49 2.52
CA VAL A 254 11.92 -3.87 3.65
C VAL A 254 10.45 -3.65 3.30
N ARG A 255 10.11 -2.57 2.58
CA ARG A 255 8.73 -2.26 2.19
C ARG A 255 8.16 -3.23 1.17
N VAL A 256 8.96 -3.73 0.22
CA VAL A 256 8.49 -4.75 -0.74
C VAL A 256 8.10 -6.04 0.00
N HIS A 257 8.92 -6.49 0.94
CA HIS A 257 8.62 -7.66 1.76
C HIS A 257 7.43 -7.42 2.71
N GLN A 258 7.30 -6.21 3.26
CA GLN A 258 6.16 -5.84 4.09
C GLN A 258 4.85 -5.77 3.28
N ALA A 259 4.89 -5.19 2.07
CA ALA A 259 3.73 -5.09 1.18
C ALA A 259 3.19 -6.47 0.78
N LYS A 260 4.09 -7.42 0.48
CA LYS A 260 3.67 -8.82 0.21
C LYS A 260 2.92 -9.43 1.40
N ARG A 261 3.46 -9.28 2.62
CA ARG A 261 2.84 -9.80 3.86
C ARG A 261 1.52 -9.10 4.17
N ASP A 262 1.45 -7.79 3.94
CA ASP A 262 0.23 -7.00 4.17
C ASP A 262 -0.87 -7.40 3.17
N ILE A 263 -0.54 -7.64 1.89
CA ILE A 263 -1.47 -8.14 0.88
C ILE A 263 -1.97 -9.54 1.26
N GLU A 264 -1.09 -10.48 1.59
CA GLU A 264 -1.45 -11.84 2.01
C GLU A 264 -2.38 -11.81 3.24
N ARG A 265 -2.11 -10.91 4.19
CA ARG A 265 -2.95 -10.72 5.37
C ARG A 265 -4.30 -10.08 5.02
N GLN A 266 -4.34 -9.04 4.20
CA GLN A 266 -5.59 -8.38 3.80
C GLN A 266 -6.52 -9.35 3.06
N LEU A 267 -5.97 -10.21 2.21
CA LEU A 267 -6.74 -11.26 1.55
C LEU A 267 -7.33 -12.25 2.57
N ALA A 268 -6.56 -12.66 3.57
CA ALA A 268 -7.03 -13.54 4.65
C ALA A 268 -8.10 -12.87 5.53
N ASP A 269 -7.89 -11.60 5.92
CA ASP A 269 -8.84 -10.81 6.71
C ASP A 269 -10.14 -10.58 5.90
N SER A 270 -10.04 -10.34 4.59
CA SER A 270 -11.19 -10.16 3.69
C SER A 270 -12.05 -11.40 3.57
N GLU A 271 -11.44 -12.57 3.41
CA GLU A 271 -12.16 -13.85 3.34
C GLU A 271 -12.93 -14.11 4.64
N ALA A 272 -12.29 -13.91 5.80
CA ALA A 272 -12.93 -14.11 7.09
C ALA A 272 -14.17 -13.20 7.29
N VAL A 273 -14.09 -11.94 6.87
CA VAL A 273 -15.21 -11.00 6.98
C VAL A 273 -16.34 -11.35 6.00
N TYR A 274 -16.02 -11.80 4.79
CA TYR A 274 -17.03 -12.24 3.83
C TYR A 274 -17.79 -13.48 4.34
N GLN A 275 -17.09 -14.47 4.90
CA GLN A 275 -17.73 -15.64 5.50
C GLN A 275 -18.67 -15.26 6.66
N MET A 276 -18.22 -14.36 7.55
CA MET A 276 -19.07 -13.84 8.64
C MET A 276 -20.35 -13.17 8.10
N TYR A 277 -20.26 -12.41 7.01
CA TYR A 277 -21.44 -11.82 6.35
C TYR A 277 -22.41 -12.90 5.83
N LEU A 278 -21.89 -13.97 5.21
CA LEU A 278 -22.72 -15.07 4.72
C LEU A 278 -23.46 -15.77 5.87
N GLU A 279 -22.79 -16.01 7.00
CA GLU A 279 -23.38 -16.58 8.22
C GLU A 279 -24.48 -15.67 8.81
N MET A 280 -24.23 -14.36 8.89
CA MET A 280 -25.22 -13.37 9.34
C MET A 280 -26.44 -13.30 8.41
N LYS A 281 -26.25 -13.51 7.10
CA LYS A 281 -27.34 -13.51 6.12
C LYS A 281 -28.16 -14.80 6.21
N ALA A 282 -27.51 -15.93 6.46
CA ALA A 282 -28.16 -17.23 6.63
C ALA A 282 -29.01 -17.29 7.91
N SER A 283 -28.51 -16.75 9.02
CA SER A 283 -29.21 -16.70 10.32
C SER A 283 -30.43 -15.77 10.38
N ARG A 284 -30.64 -14.94 9.35
CA ARG A 284 -31.80 -14.03 9.23
C ARG A 284 -32.91 -14.58 8.32
N LYS A 285 -32.77 -15.79 7.79
CA LYS A 285 -33.83 -16.54 7.09
C LYS A 285 -34.51 -17.49 8.06
#